data_AF-A0A7S3P605-F1
#
_entry.id   AF-A0A7S3P605-F1
#
_cell.length_a   1.000
_cell.length_b   1.000
_cell.length_c   1.000
_cell.angle_alpha   90.00
_cell.angle_beta   90.00
_cell.angle_gamma   90.00
#
_symmetry.space_group_name_H-M   'P 1'
#
loop_
_entity.id
_entity.type
_entity.pdbx_description
1 polymer ?
#
loop_
_entity_poly.entity_id
_entity_poly.type
_entity_poly.pdbx_seq_one_letter_code
_entity_poly.pdbx_strand_id
1 'polypeptide(L)'
;MAPITASITGFPPQVYDDERLNQLKESLCNIPEEAEDLLELLATCVEPWIIWLVEEQVDLHDWIYPLNLMGKAIRHAMITHPQLLLVQPVDRKRDTPKPKVMVAESVEDLQNIPDAVSRNLKTILEFQAGLLRNATSKSLYASVEKMADLLACADDDLADAALSVLMSLAVPPDLYKQQSPDSSTVNGSTALHTSKTQCHARLTACAVGWGTRAQGLGLEAVVSADDASDPPEAGFLDFGYYETGAEEMSRIFMEHMEMFRDKDEMSVEEGTSDESSASKKRRRVMETKSTAELFFTALQKAGGRSKIPQDRLFSLLADVRLARSFHSRALRVRAVERRLKALITITHSHPSQEVMTGYFQAQPELCVEIVDLLRPTISSAHVSANAANPGIMRQHDAIAGLAQGTSIPLQIQDLAVELLTALVCRRDGSTTALSGTARLSGVFVELGLGKGQYM
;
A
#
# COMPACT_ATOMS: atom_id res chain seq x y z
N MET A 1 -30.38 -26.38 20.88
CA MET A 1 -30.62 -24.93 20.97
C MET A 1 -29.56 -24.33 21.89
N ALA A 2 -28.49 -23.80 21.32
CA ALA A 2 -27.50 -23.03 22.06
C ALA A 2 -28.04 -21.61 22.33
N PRO A 3 -27.68 -20.96 23.45
CA PRO A 3 -28.20 -19.63 23.75
C PRO A 3 -27.50 -18.60 22.85
N ILE A 4 -28.30 -17.90 22.05
CA ILE A 4 -27.89 -16.70 21.33
C ILE A 4 -27.66 -15.62 22.39
N THR A 5 -26.40 -15.40 22.77
CA THR A 5 -26.04 -14.19 23.52
C THR A 5 -26.13 -13.02 22.57
N ALA A 6 -27.11 -12.14 22.81
CA ALA A 6 -27.32 -10.93 22.02
C ALA A 6 -26.06 -10.04 22.05
N SER A 7 -25.48 -9.82 20.87
CA SER A 7 -24.52 -8.74 20.66
C SER A 7 -25.21 -7.41 20.92
N ILE A 8 -24.52 -6.50 21.62
CA ILE A 8 -24.93 -5.12 21.93
C ILE A 8 -25.19 -4.29 20.65
N THR A 9 -24.85 -4.80 19.46
CA THR A 9 -25.05 -4.16 18.15
C THR A 9 -26.40 -4.44 17.49
N GLY A 10 -27.32 -5.21 18.09
CA GLY A 10 -28.70 -5.36 17.62
C GLY A 10 -28.90 -6.13 16.30
N PHE A 11 -27.83 -6.52 15.61
CA PHE A 11 -27.85 -7.43 14.47
C PHE A 11 -26.97 -8.63 14.80
N PRO A 12 -27.51 -9.86 14.84
CA PRO A 12 -26.65 -11.03 14.89
C PRO A 12 -25.85 -11.05 13.59
N PRO A 13 -24.52 -11.25 13.64
CA PRO A 13 -23.78 -11.57 12.42
C PRO A 13 -24.54 -12.72 11.75
N GLN A 14 -24.83 -12.59 10.46
CA GLN A 14 -25.20 -13.76 9.67
C GLN A 14 -23.94 -14.59 9.58
N VAL A 15 -23.65 -15.35 10.64
CA VAL A 15 -22.68 -16.42 10.62
C VAL A 15 -23.28 -17.45 9.67
N TYR A 16 -22.99 -17.29 8.39
CA TYR A 16 -22.97 -18.43 7.50
C TYR A 16 -21.91 -19.33 8.11
N ASP A 17 -22.38 -20.38 8.78
CA ASP A 17 -21.56 -21.41 9.38
C ASP A 17 -20.88 -22.14 8.22
N ASP A 18 -19.80 -21.54 7.74
CA ASP A 18 -19.10 -22.02 6.56
C ASP A 18 -18.22 -23.19 7.01
N GLU A 19 -18.70 -24.40 6.71
CA GLU A 19 -17.98 -25.66 6.94
C GLU A 19 -16.53 -25.56 6.47
N ARG A 20 -16.31 -24.80 5.38
CA ARG A 20 -15.00 -24.43 4.82
C ARG A 20 -14.12 -23.76 5.88
N LEU A 21 -14.55 -22.64 6.47
CA LEU A 21 -13.76 -21.88 7.45
C LEU A 21 -13.58 -22.65 8.77
N ASN A 22 -14.56 -23.46 9.17
CA ASN A 22 -14.44 -24.31 10.36
C ASN A 22 -13.37 -25.40 10.17
N GLN A 23 -13.30 -26.05 9.00
CA GLN A 23 -12.23 -27.01 8.67
C GLN A 23 -10.85 -26.36 8.71
N LEU A 24 -10.72 -25.13 8.19
CA LEU A 24 -9.47 -24.37 8.25
C LEU A 24 -9.09 -24.04 9.71
N LYS A 25 -10.04 -23.54 10.51
CA LYS A 25 -9.81 -23.25 11.93
C LYS A 25 -9.32 -24.49 12.68
N GLU A 26 -9.97 -25.64 12.51
CA GLU A 26 -9.55 -26.89 13.13
C GLU A 26 -8.14 -27.29 12.69
N SER A 27 -7.83 -27.18 11.39
CA SER A 27 -6.51 -27.46 10.85
C SER A 27 -5.43 -26.57 11.48
N LEU A 28 -5.70 -25.27 11.62
CA LEU A 28 -4.79 -24.31 12.26
C LEU A 28 -4.63 -24.56 13.75
N CYS A 29 -5.70 -24.98 14.45
CA CYS A 29 -5.66 -25.35 15.86
C CYS A 29 -4.83 -26.60 16.13
N ASN A 30 -4.71 -27.50 15.15
CA ASN A 30 -3.92 -28.72 15.25
C ASN A 30 -2.42 -28.50 15.00
N ILE A 31 -2.00 -27.32 14.53
CA ILE A 31 -0.58 -27.02 14.31
C ILE A 31 0.10 -26.78 15.67
N PRO A 32 1.18 -27.50 16.01
CA PRO A 32 1.87 -27.33 17.27
C PRO A 32 2.60 -25.99 17.35
N GLU A 33 2.41 -25.26 18.46
CA GLU A 33 2.94 -23.90 18.66
C GLU A 33 4.47 -23.81 18.66
N GLU A 34 5.15 -24.94 18.88
CA GLU A 34 6.61 -25.07 19.00
C GLU A 34 7.23 -25.81 17.79
N ALA A 35 6.49 -25.97 16.69
CA ALA A 35 7.05 -26.56 15.47
C ALA A 35 8.25 -25.75 14.96
N GLU A 36 9.34 -26.42 14.59
CA GLU A 36 10.50 -25.79 13.96
C GLU A 36 10.10 -25.16 12.61
N ASP A 37 9.27 -25.87 11.84
CA ASP A 37 8.76 -25.44 10.52
C ASP A 37 7.41 -24.70 10.62
N LEU A 38 7.12 -24.05 11.74
CA LEU A 38 5.82 -23.41 12.01
C LEU A 38 5.37 -22.47 10.88
N LEU A 39 6.30 -21.69 10.33
CA LEU A 39 6.02 -20.74 9.25
C LEU A 39 5.53 -21.46 7.98
N GLU A 40 6.18 -22.57 7.61
CA GLU A 40 5.82 -23.37 6.44
C GLU A 40 4.49 -24.09 6.64
N LEU A 41 4.30 -24.74 7.79
CA LEU A 41 3.05 -25.41 8.12
C LEU A 41 1.85 -24.46 8.07
N LEU A 42 1.99 -23.24 8.61
CA LEU A 42 0.95 -22.22 8.54
C LEU A 42 0.69 -21.77 7.11
N ALA A 43 1.76 -21.48 6.34
CA ALA A 43 1.62 -21.03 4.96
C ALA A 43 0.93 -22.08 4.08
N THR A 44 1.35 -23.35 4.14
CA THR A 44 0.71 -24.44 3.41
C THR A 44 -0.74 -24.64 3.84
N CYS A 45 -1.05 -24.45 5.14
CA CYS A 45 -2.41 -24.57 5.64
C CYS A 45 -3.34 -23.47 5.10
N VAL A 46 -2.86 -22.22 5.01
CA VAL A 46 -3.69 -21.07 4.58
C VAL A 46 -3.63 -20.75 3.09
N GLU A 47 -2.65 -21.24 2.34
CA GLU A 47 -2.46 -20.95 0.92
C GLU A 47 -3.72 -21.22 0.07
N PRO A 48 -4.44 -22.35 0.24
CA PRO A 48 -5.70 -22.61 -0.48
C PRO A 48 -6.84 -21.64 -0.13
N TRP A 49 -6.66 -20.80 0.89
CA TRP A 49 -7.70 -20.00 1.54
C TRP A 49 -7.47 -18.49 1.42
N ILE A 50 -6.52 -18.06 0.59
CA ILE A 50 -6.23 -16.64 0.35
C ILE A 50 -7.41 -15.96 -0.37
N ILE A 51 -8.20 -16.70 -1.13
CA ILE A 51 -9.38 -16.18 -1.84
C ILE A 51 -10.61 -16.25 -0.92
N TRP A 52 -11.12 -15.06 -0.61
CA TRP A 52 -12.31 -14.83 0.22
C TRP A 52 -13.55 -14.62 -0.65
N LEU A 53 -14.67 -15.18 -0.23
CA LEU A 53 -15.97 -14.93 -0.84
C LEU A 53 -16.61 -13.67 -0.23
N VAL A 54 -17.44 -12.98 -0.99
CA VAL A 54 -18.05 -11.71 -0.55
C VAL A 54 -19.02 -11.93 0.61
N GLU A 55 -19.65 -13.10 0.70
CA GLU A 55 -20.59 -13.44 1.77
C GLU A 55 -19.93 -13.91 3.07
N GLU A 56 -18.62 -14.19 3.07
CA GLU A 56 -17.92 -14.69 4.25
C GLU A 56 -17.79 -13.56 5.30
N GLN A 57 -18.40 -13.74 6.46
CA GLN A 57 -18.17 -12.91 7.64
C GLN A 57 -17.52 -13.72 8.75
N VAL A 58 -16.60 -13.09 9.46
CA VAL A 58 -15.84 -13.73 10.52
C VAL A 58 -15.92 -12.93 11.82
N ASP A 59 -16.17 -13.60 12.95
CA ASP A 59 -15.89 -13.03 14.26
C ASP A 59 -14.45 -13.35 14.66
N LEU A 60 -13.62 -12.32 14.88
CA LEU A 60 -12.23 -12.50 15.29
C LEU A 60 -12.06 -13.17 16.64
N HIS A 61 -13.10 -13.24 17.47
CA HIS A 61 -13.04 -13.96 18.73
C HIS A 61 -12.67 -15.44 18.53
N ASP A 62 -13.18 -16.07 17.46
CA ASP A 62 -12.87 -17.46 17.13
C ASP A 62 -11.47 -17.65 16.53
N TRP A 63 -10.83 -16.55 16.10
CA TRP A 63 -9.55 -16.55 15.39
C TRP A 63 -8.39 -16.08 16.26
N ILE A 64 -8.61 -15.81 17.55
CA ILE A 64 -7.57 -15.33 18.47
C ILE A 64 -6.37 -16.29 18.48
N TYR A 65 -6.62 -17.60 18.62
CA TYR A 65 -5.53 -18.59 18.66
C TYR A 65 -4.76 -18.65 17.32
N PRO A 66 -5.40 -18.89 16.15
CA PRO A 66 -4.69 -18.88 14.87
C PRO A 66 -3.93 -17.57 14.58
N LEU A 67 -4.50 -16.41 14.89
CA LEU A 67 -3.85 -15.12 14.66
C LEU A 67 -2.64 -14.89 15.57
N ASN A 68 -2.70 -15.36 16.82
CA ASN A 68 -1.56 -15.32 17.72
C ASN A 68 -0.46 -16.27 17.25
N LEU A 69 -0.83 -17.46 16.76
CA LEU A 69 0.09 -18.43 16.20
C LEU A 69 0.82 -17.88 14.96
N MET A 70 0.09 -17.28 14.02
CA MET A 70 0.66 -16.56 12.87
C MET A 70 1.54 -15.39 13.31
N GLY A 71 1.09 -14.60 14.28
CA GLY A 71 1.87 -13.51 14.86
C GLY A 71 3.18 -13.98 15.50
N LYS A 72 3.19 -15.17 16.12
CA LYS A 72 4.39 -15.80 16.67
C LYS A 72 5.32 -16.26 15.55
N ALA A 73 4.81 -16.92 14.51
CA ALA A 73 5.59 -17.38 13.36
C ALA A 73 6.27 -16.21 12.62
N ILE A 74 5.52 -15.13 12.35
CA ILE A 74 6.06 -13.92 11.73
C ILE A 74 7.17 -13.32 12.59
N ARG A 75 6.96 -13.21 13.90
CA ARG A 75 7.98 -12.69 14.83
C ARG A 75 9.22 -13.59 14.85
N HIS A 76 9.03 -14.90 14.87
CA HIS A 76 10.13 -15.86 14.84
C HIS A 76 10.95 -15.69 13.56
N ALA A 77 10.30 -15.63 12.39
CA ALA A 77 10.97 -15.39 11.11
C ALA A 77 11.79 -14.08 11.10
N MET A 78 11.25 -12.98 11.65
CA MET A 78 11.96 -11.71 11.77
C MET A 78 13.16 -11.75 12.73
N ILE A 79 13.14 -12.63 13.73
CA ILE A 79 14.25 -12.82 14.68
C ILE A 79 15.33 -13.72 14.08
N THR A 80 14.92 -14.80 13.42
CA THR A 80 15.81 -15.78 12.79
C THR A 80 16.48 -15.21 11.53
N HIS A 81 15.75 -14.38 10.77
CA HIS A 81 16.24 -13.70 9.57
C HIS A 81 16.09 -12.17 9.70
N PRO A 82 16.87 -11.53 10.58
CA PRO A 82 16.75 -10.09 10.82
C PRO A 82 17.15 -9.25 9.59
N GLN A 83 17.93 -9.85 8.68
CA GLN A 83 18.29 -9.33 7.37
C GLN A 83 17.07 -9.08 6.46
N LEU A 84 15.89 -9.65 6.75
CA LEU A 84 14.64 -9.33 6.04
C LEU A 84 14.33 -7.82 6.03
N LEU A 85 14.78 -7.09 7.06
CA LEU A 85 14.50 -5.68 7.27
C LEU A 85 15.69 -4.81 6.88
N LEU A 86 15.41 -3.69 6.20
CA LEU A 86 16.39 -2.63 5.91
C LEU A 86 16.43 -1.56 7.01
N VAL A 87 15.33 -1.36 7.73
CA VAL A 87 15.21 -0.41 8.84
C VAL A 87 14.86 -1.15 10.11
N GLN A 88 15.49 -0.74 11.23
CA GLN A 88 15.28 -1.41 12.51
C GLN A 88 13.79 -1.41 12.89
N PRO A 89 13.31 -2.48 13.55
CA PRO A 89 12.03 -2.46 14.24
C PRO A 89 11.95 -1.25 15.17
N VAL A 90 10.75 -0.70 15.32
CA VAL A 90 10.57 0.48 16.18
C VAL A 90 10.97 0.17 17.62
N ASP A 91 11.73 1.07 18.24
CA ASP A 91 12.08 1.00 19.66
C ASP A 91 10.85 1.18 20.56
N ARG A 92 10.31 0.04 20.99
CA ARG A 92 9.21 -0.01 21.97
C ARG A 92 9.77 0.03 23.39
N LYS A 93 9.38 1.04 24.17
CA LYS A 93 9.65 1.18 25.62
C LYS A 93 9.06 -0.03 26.38
N ARG A 94 9.81 -1.10 26.50
CA ARG A 94 9.65 -2.12 27.55
C ARG A 94 11.03 -2.32 28.18
N ASP A 95 11.08 -2.34 29.50
CA ASP A 95 12.29 -2.31 30.36
C ASP A 95 13.26 -3.48 30.23
N THR A 96 13.20 -4.25 29.14
CA THR A 96 14.12 -5.36 28.89
C THR A 96 15.17 -4.96 27.85
N PRO A 97 16.47 -5.18 28.13
CA PRO A 97 17.52 -5.00 27.13
C PRO A 97 17.23 -5.95 25.96
N LYS A 98 16.88 -5.39 24.81
CA LYS A 98 16.59 -6.19 23.61
C LYS A 98 17.90 -6.65 22.97
N PRO A 99 17.97 -7.89 22.46
CA PRO A 99 19.02 -8.22 21.51
C PRO A 99 18.90 -7.25 20.33
N LYS A 100 20.02 -6.63 19.93
CA LYS A 100 20.07 -5.79 18.72
C LYS A 100 19.70 -6.70 17.55
N VAL A 101 18.53 -6.48 16.96
CA VAL A 101 18.14 -7.09 15.70
C VAL A 101 19.08 -6.50 14.63
N MET A 102 20.04 -7.29 14.16
CA MET A 102 20.95 -6.89 13.09
C MET A 102 20.20 -6.93 11.76
N VAL A 103 19.65 -5.77 11.38
CA VAL A 103 19.09 -5.53 10.05
C VAL A 103 20.14 -5.76 8.97
N ALA A 104 19.72 -5.91 7.70
CA ALA A 104 20.67 -6.06 6.61
C ALA A 104 21.61 -4.84 6.52
N GLU A 105 22.91 -5.11 6.39
CA GLU A 105 23.96 -4.10 6.21
C GLU A 105 24.46 -4.06 4.76
N SER A 106 24.17 -5.11 4.00
CA SER A 106 24.60 -5.31 2.63
C SER A 106 23.54 -6.04 1.79
N VAL A 107 23.74 -6.10 0.47
CA VAL A 107 22.84 -6.84 -0.44
C VAL A 107 23.08 -8.34 -0.34
N GLU A 108 24.32 -8.73 -0.05
CA GLU A 108 24.75 -10.11 0.16
C GLU A 108 24.02 -10.75 1.35
N ASP A 109 23.73 -9.97 2.40
CA ASP A 109 22.92 -10.41 3.53
C ASP A 109 21.55 -10.94 3.07
N LEU A 110 20.91 -10.26 2.11
CA LEU A 110 19.58 -10.63 1.63
C LEU A 110 19.58 -11.90 0.80
N GLN A 111 20.69 -12.20 0.11
CA GLN A 111 20.84 -13.42 -0.68
C GLN A 111 20.93 -14.68 0.19
N ASN A 112 21.25 -14.53 1.48
CA ASN A 112 21.30 -15.65 2.43
C ASN A 112 19.93 -16.03 2.98
N ILE A 113 18.88 -15.25 2.70
CA ILE A 113 17.53 -15.53 3.17
C ILE A 113 16.89 -16.57 2.24
N PRO A 114 16.42 -17.71 2.77
CA PRO A 114 15.74 -18.70 1.93
C PRO A 114 14.48 -18.11 1.29
N ASP A 115 14.30 -18.30 -0.02
CA ASP A 115 13.11 -17.83 -0.75
C ASP A 115 11.78 -18.30 -0.14
N ALA A 116 11.82 -19.46 0.53
CA ALA A 116 10.66 -20.00 1.24
C ALA A 116 10.17 -19.11 2.37
N VAL A 117 11.05 -18.39 3.06
CA VAL A 117 10.68 -17.51 4.18
C VAL A 117 9.83 -16.35 3.67
N SER A 118 10.29 -15.63 2.64
CA SER A 118 9.57 -14.48 2.06
C SER A 118 8.22 -14.91 1.47
N ARG A 119 8.19 -16.04 0.76
CA ARG A 119 6.96 -16.60 0.18
C ARG A 119 5.95 -16.96 1.26
N ASN A 120 6.37 -17.71 2.27
CA ASN A 120 5.48 -18.17 3.34
C ASN A 120 4.96 -17.00 4.18
N LEU A 121 5.80 -15.99 4.44
CA LEU A 121 5.35 -14.75 5.08
C LEU A 121 4.30 -14.03 4.23
N LYS A 122 4.54 -13.87 2.92
CA LYS A 122 3.59 -13.23 2.01
C LYS A 122 2.23 -13.95 2.02
N THR A 123 2.23 -15.28 1.89
CA THR A 123 1.01 -16.11 1.96
C THR A 123 0.21 -15.88 3.24
N ILE A 124 0.88 -15.86 4.41
CA ILE A 124 0.23 -15.61 5.69
C ILE A 124 -0.33 -14.18 5.78
N LEU A 125 0.39 -13.19 5.27
CA LEU A 125 -0.06 -11.79 5.28
C LEU A 125 -1.25 -11.57 4.35
N GLU A 126 -1.25 -12.16 3.16
CA GLU A 126 -2.38 -12.10 2.22
C GLU A 126 -3.64 -12.73 2.84
N PHE A 127 -3.48 -13.89 3.48
CA PHE A 127 -4.56 -14.51 4.25
C PHE A 127 -5.07 -13.60 5.37
N GLN A 128 -4.17 -13.01 6.19
CA GLN A 128 -4.55 -12.09 7.26
C GLN A 128 -5.27 -10.84 6.72
N ALA A 129 -4.84 -10.30 5.58
CA ALA A 129 -5.47 -9.14 4.97
C ALA A 129 -6.92 -9.44 4.57
N GLY A 130 -7.18 -10.60 3.97
CA GLY A 130 -8.53 -11.03 3.62
C GLY A 130 -9.40 -11.36 4.84
N LEU A 131 -8.85 -12.07 5.83
CA LEU A 131 -9.53 -12.37 7.09
C LEU A 131 -9.98 -11.08 7.79
N LEU A 132 -9.07 -10.12 7.91
CA LEU A 132 -9.35 -8.84 8.56
C LEU A 132 -10.32 -7.99 7.75
N ARG A 133 -10.33 -8.09 6.42
CA ARG A 133 -11.29 -7.35 5.58
C ARG A 133 -12.74 -7.75 5.90
N ASN A 134 -12.95 -9.05 6.16
CA ASN A 134 -14.24 -9.67 6.42
C ASN A 134 -14.58 -9.84 7.91
N ALA A 135 -13.69 -9.39 8.80
CA ALA A 135 -13.80 -9.60 10.23
C ALA A 135 -14.59 -8.53 10.97
N THR A 136 -15.45 -8.93 11.91
CA THR A 136 -15.92 -8.10 13.03
C THR A 136 -14.95 -8.21 14.21
N SER A 137 -15.10 -7.36 15.24
CA SER A 137 -14.27 -7.42 16.47
C SER A 137 -12.76 -7.23 16.26
N LYS A 138 -12.36 -6.34 15.34
CA LYS A 138 -10.96 -6.05 14.96
C LYS A 138 -10.03 -5.59 16.09
N SER A 139 -10.58 -5.16 17.22
CA SER A 139 -9.82 -4.78 18.42
C SER A 139 -8.99 -5.93 19.00
N LEU A 140 -9.33 -7.18 18.68
CA LEU A 140 -8.63 -8.38 19.14
C LEU A 140 -7.31 -8.65 18.41
N TYR A 141 -7.04 -7.97 17.29
CA TYR A 141 -5.82 -8.20 16.53
C TYR A 141 -4.58 -7.59 17.23
N ALA A 142 -3.69 -8.45 17.71
CA ALA A 142 -2.53 -8.05 18.53
C ALA A 142 -1.21 -7.84 17.73
N SER A 143 -1.21 -8.05 16.41
CA SER A 143 0.03 -8.08 15.60
C SER A 143 0.33 -6.80 14.81
N VAL A 144 -0.36 -5.70 15.11
CA VAL A 144 -0.20 -4.38 14.43
C VAL A 144 1.25 -3.93 14.34
N GLU A 145 2.00 -4.04 15.44
CA GLU A 145 3.37 -3.53 15.46
C GLU A 145 4.31 -4.36 14.58
N LYS A 146 4.04 -5.67 14.41
CA LYS A 146 4.82 -6.54 13.53
C LYS A 146 4.57 -6.16 12.07
N MET A 147 3.33 -5.82 11.72
CA MET A 147 3.00 -5.31 10.39
C MET A 147 3.70 -3.98 10.11
N ALA A 148 3.72 -3.08 11.09
CA ALA A 148 4.45 -1.81 10.98
C ALA A 148 5.96 -2.02 10.78
N ASP A 149 6.56 -3.01 11.44
CA ASP A 149 7.96 -3.38 11.25
C ASP A 149 8.21 -3.92 9.83
N LEU A 150 7.34 -4.82 9.33
CA LEU A 150 7.43 -5.42 8.00
C LEU A 150 7.30 -4.42 6.84
N LEU A 151 6.75 -3.22 7.07
CA LEU A 151 6.85 -2.14 6.08
C LEU A 151 8.31 -1.80 5.72
N ALA A 152 9.26 -2.11 6.61
CA ALA A 152 10.69 -1.89 6.40
C ALA A 152 11.41 -3.08 5.72
N CYS A 153 10.69 -4.08 5.22
CA CYS A 153 11.28 -5.22 4.53
C CYS A 153 12.05 -4.82 3.27
N ALA A 154 13.09 -5.57 2.91
CA ALA A 154 13.79 -5.36 1.65
C ALA A 154 12.94 -5.71 0.42
N ASP A 155 12.05 -6.69 0.58
CA ASP A 155 11.07 -7.08 -0.43
C ASP A 155 9.84 -6.16 -0.41
N ASP A 156 9.54 -5.56 -1.56
CA ASP A 156 8.41 -4.66 -1.74
C ASP A 156 7.08 -5.42 -1.74
N ASP A 157 7.03 -6.66 -2.22
CA ASP A 157 5.80 -7.48 -2.18
C ASP A 157 5.39 -7.76 -0.75
N LEU A 158 6.37 -8.06 0.11
CA LEU A 158 6.13 -8.34 1.52
C LEU A 158 5.70 -7.07 2.27
N ALA A 159 6.30 -5.92 1.95
CA ALA A 159 5.88 -4.63 2.49
C ALA A 159 4.45 -4.24 2.05
N ASP A 160 4.08 -4.51 0.79
CA ASP A 160 2.74 -4.27 0.26
C ASP A 160 1.69 -5.18 0.91
N ALA A 161 2.04 -6.45 1.16
CA ALA A 161 1.18 -7.39 1.89
C ALA A 161 0.95 -6.93 3.34
N ALA A 162 2.01 -6.51 4.03
CA ALA A 162 1.90 -5.96 5.40
C ALA A 162 1.06 -4.66 5.44
N LEU A 163 1.20 -3.78 4.45
CA LEU A 163 0.36 -2.59 4.31
C LEU A 163 -1.12 -2.96 4.08
N SER A 164 -1.38 -4.01 3.29
CA SER A 164 -2.74 -4.49 3.04
C SER A 164 -3.40 -5.05 4.32
N VAL A 165 -2.64 -5.74 5.18
CA VAL A 165 -3.11 -6.14 6.52
C VAL A 165 -3.49 -4.93 7.38
N LEU A 166 -2.65 -3.89 7.40
CA LEU A 166 -2.91 -2.66 8.15
C LEU A 166 -4.15 -1.92 7.63
N MET A 167 -4.32 -1.84 6.30
CA MET A 167 -5.49 -1.25 5.67
C MET A 167 -6.77 -2.03 6.02
N SER A 168 -6.75 -3.36 5.85
CA SER A 168 -7.88 -4.23 6.20
C SER A 168 -8.26 -4.14 7.68
N LEU A 169 -7.29 -3.89 8.56
CA LEU A 169 -7.55 -3.66 9.98
C LEU A 169 -8.24 -2.31 10.24
N ALA A 170 -7.88 -1.27 9.49
CA ALA A 170 -8.36 0.09 9.68
C ALA A 170 -9.78 0.31 9.11
N VAL A 171 -10.09 -0.36 7.99
CA VAL A 171 -11.34 -0.17 7.25
C VAL A 171 -12.46 -0.97 7.91
N PRO A 172 -13.72 -0.48 7.93
CA PRO A 172 -14.87 -1.27 8.41
C PRO A 172 -15.07 -2.57 7.60
N PRO A 173 -15.71 -3.61 8.19
CA PRO A 173 -15.97 -4.87 7.48
C PRO A 173 -16.84 -4.64 6.23
N ASP A 174 -16.57 -5.32 5.12
CA ASP A 174 -17.25 -5.03 3.85
C ASP A 174 -18.76 -5.28 3.88
N LEU A 175 -19.20 -6.37 4.53
CA LEU A 175 -20.63 -6.69 4.63
C LEU A 175 -21.35 -5.84 5.71
N TYR A 176 -20.60 -5.21 6.63
CA TYR A 176 -21.16 -4.20 7.54
C TYR A 176 -21.52 -2.90 6.80
N LYS A 177 -20.76 -2.51 5.75
CA LYS A 177 -21.11 -1.36 4.89
C LYS A 177 -22.49 -1.52 4.24
N GLN A 178 -22.97 -2.75 4.06
CA GLN A 178 -24.29 -3.05 3.49
C GLN A 178 -25.44 -3.04 4.51
N GLN A 179 -25.14 -3.30 5.79
CA GLN A 179 -26.16 -3.50 6.83
C GLN A 179 -26.39 -2.27 7.73
N SER A 180 -25.39 -1.40 7.90
CA SER A 180 -25.55 -0.16 8.67
C SER A 180 -24.65 0.97 8.14
N PRO A 181 -25.22 2.03 7.53
CA PRO A 181 -24.47 3.17 7.01
C PRO A 181 -23.97 4.14 8.11
N ASP A 182 -24.37 3.95 9.38
CA ASP A 182 -23.96 4.82 10.48
C ASP A 182 -22.53 4.46 10.96
N SER A 183 -21.56 5.06 10.28
CA SER A 183 -20.10 4.87 10.45
C SER A 183 -19.51 5.25 11.82
N SER A 184 -20.30 5.78 12.75
CA SER A 184 -19.79 6.41 13.98
C SER A 184 -19.69 5.48 15.20
N THR A 185 -20.26 4.27 15.16
CA THR A 185 -20.37 3.41 16.36
C THR A 185 -19.63 2.06 16.29
N VAL A 186 -19.01 1.69 15.15
CA VAL A 186 -18.49 0.31 14.93
C VAL A 186 -16.99 0.22 14.64
N ASN A 187 -16.26 1.34 14.69
CA ASN A 187 -14.80 1.28 14.78
C ASN A 187 -14.41 0.89 16.22
N GLY A 188 -14.47 -0.40 16.54
CA GLY A 188 -13.85 -0.93 17.74
C GLY A 188 -12.37 -0.55 17.70
N SER A 189 -11.98 0.41 18.56
CA SER A 189 -10.62 0.96 18.59
C SER A 189 -9.61 -0.18 18.66
N THR A 190 -8.88 -0.40 17.57
CA THR A 190 -7.78 -1.36 17.50
C THR A 190 -6.50 -0.72 18.03
N ALA A 191 -5.46 -1.52 18.26
CA ALA A 191 -4.15 -0.99 18.63
C ALA A 191 -3.61 0.04 17.61
N LEU A 192 -4.06 -0.02 16.34
CA LEU A 192 -3.70 0.94 15.30
C LEU A 192 -4.27 2.35 15.55
N HIS A 193 -5.37 2.49 16.29
CA HIS A 193 -5.99 3.80 16.58
C HIS A 193 -5.35 4.57 17.74
N THR A 194 -4.28 4.02 18.34
CA THR A 194 -3.64 4.62 19.50
C THR A 194 -2.49 5.54 19.08
N SER A 195 -2.46 6.77 19.62
CA SER A 195 -1.48 7.82 19.30
C SER A 195 -0.02 7.49 19.61
N LYS A 196 0.24 6.40 20.34
CA LYS A 196 1.58 5.94 20.70
C LYS A 196 2.23 5.07 19.62
N THR A 197 1.54 4.79 18.52
CA THR A 197 2.07 3.91 17.48
C THR A 197 2.96 4.68 16.50
N GLN A 198 4.23 4.28 16.42
CA GLN A 198 5.16 4.74 15.37
C GLN A 198 4.77 4.21 13.97
N CYS A 199 3.73 3.37 13.92
CA CYS A 199 3.07 2.95 12.69
C CYS A 199 2.59 4.16 11.86
N HIS A 200 2.02 5.19 12.51
CA HIS A 200 1.53 6.37 11.79
C HIS A 200 2.64 7.10 11.05
N ALA A 201 3.83 7.28 11.65
CA ALA A 201 4.96 7.93 10.98
C ALA A 201 5.40 7.15 9.72
N ARG A 202 5.45 5.82 9.80
CA ARG A 202 5.76 4.96 8.65
C ARG A 202 4.68 5.03 7.57
N LEU A 203 3.41 4.98 7.96
CA LEU A 203 2.30 5.12 7.02
C LEU A 203 2.28 6.50 6.34
N THR A 204 2.56 7.57 7.08
CA THR A 204 2.70 8.92 6.52
C THR A 204 3.85 8.97 5.50
N ALA A 205 5.00 8.35 5.79
CA ALA A 205 6.10 8.25 4.82
C ALA A 205 5.69 7.45 3.56
N CYS A 206 4.89 6.39 3.69
CA CYS A 206 4.33 5.67 2.53
C CYS A 206 3.26 6.47 1.75
N ALA A 207 2.65 7.48 2.38
CA ALA A 207 1.62 8.33 1.77
C ALA A 207 2.18 9.56 1.04
N VAL A 208 3.49 9.81 1.15
CA VAL A 208 4.19 10.94 0.51
C VAL A 208 4.02 10.89 -1.01
N GLY A 209 3.80 12.06 -1.61
CA GLY A 209 3.70 12.23 -3.05
C GLY A 209 5.05 12.44 -3.73
N TRP A 210 5.06 12.35 -5.05
CA TRP A 210 6.26 12.37 -5.90
C TRP A 210 6.37 13.62 -6.77
N GLY A 211 5.48 14.58 -6.60
CA GLY A 211 5.43 15.78 -7.44
C GLY A 211 4.04 16.38 -7.45
N THR A 212 3.87 17.41 -8.27
CA THR A 212 2.61 18.12 -8.44
C THR A 212 1.92 17.76 -9.74
N ARG A 213 0.60 17.99 -9.81
CA ARG A 213 -0.15 17.83 -11.04
C ARG A 213 0.40 18.73 -12.16
N ALA A 214 0.84 19.94 -11.83
CA ALA A 214 1.39 20.90 -12.78
C ALA A 214 2.64 20.39 -13.52
N GLN A 215 3.42 19.51 -12.89
CA GLN A 215 4.60 18.86 -13.50
C GLN A 215 4.24 17.62 -14.34
N GLY A 216 2.95 17.30 -14.49
CA GLY A 216 2.51 16.05 -15.11
C GLY A 216 2.70 14.83 -14.20
N LEU A 217 2.90 15.05 -12.90
CA LEU A 217 3.15 13.99 -11.91
C LEU A 217 1.94 13.70 -11.01
N GLY A 218 0.74 14.13 -11.43
CA GLY A 218 -0.50 13.80 -10.71
C GLY A 218 -0.83 12.30 -10.75
N LEU A 219 -1.65 11.80 -9.81
CA LEU A 219 -1.98 10.37 -9.69
C LEU A 219 -2.44 9.73 -11.02
N GLU A 220 -3.36 10.38 -11.75
CA GLU A 220 -3.90 9.87 -13.01
C GLU A 220 -2.86 9.81 -14.13
N ALA A 221 -2.02 10.84 -14.23
CA ALA A 221 -0.92 10.89 -15.20
C ALA A 221 0.09 9.77 -14.94
N VAL A 222 0.47 9.52 -13.68
CA VAL A 222 1.43 8.49 -13.30
C VAL A 222 0.94 7.07 -13.63
N VAL A 223 -0.36 6.80 -13.43
CA VAL A 223 -0.97 5.51 -13.76
C VAL A 223 -1.14 5.29 -15.27
N SER A 224 -1.42 6.37 -15.99
CA SER A 224 -1.77 6.33 -17.41
C SER A 224 -0.59 6.51 -18.35
N ALA A 225 0.51 7.11 -17.88
CA ALA A 225 1.70 7.37 -18.69
C ALA A 225 2.32 6.07 -19.21
N ASP A 226 2.74 6.11 -20.48
CA ASP A 226 3.60 5.10 -21.08
C ASP A 226 5.05 5.28 -20.60
N ASP A 227 5.81 4.19 -20.57
CA ASP A 227 7.20 4.16 -20.09
C ASP A 227 8.18 5.04 -20.91
N ALA A 228 7.76 5.51 -22.08
CA ALA A 228 8.54 6.41 -22.92
C ALA A 228 8.23 7.90 -22.67
N SER A 229 7.26 8.22 -21.82
CA SER A 229 6.68 9.56 -21.68
C SER A 229 6.85 10.18 -20.29
N ASP A 230 7.65 9.58 -19.42
CA ASP A 230 7.83 10.10 -18.07
C ASP A 230 8.59 11.45 -18.09
N PRO A 231 8.17 12.44 -17.27
CA PRO A 231 8.89 13.68 -17.12
C PRO A 231 10.36 13.43 -16.75
N PRO A 232 11.31 14.25 -17.21
CA PRO A 232 12.72 14.07 -16.87
C PRO A 232 12.98 14.13 -15.37
N GLU A 233 12.09 14.79 -14.61
CA GLU A 233 12.10 14.91 -13.14
C GLU A 233 11.59 13.66 -12.40
N ALA A 234 10.97 12.72 -13.12
CA ALA A 234 10.40 11.52 -12.54
C ALA A 234 11.49 10.50 -12.17
N GLY A 235 11.33 9.87 -11.00
CA GLY A 235 12.23 8.79 -10.57
C GLY A 235 13.57 9.22 -9.98
N PHE A 236 13.78 10.51 -9.73
CA PHE A 236 14.91 10.99 -8.94
C PHE A 236 14.68 10.78 -7.44
N LEU A 237 15.76 10.52 -6.71
CA LEU A 237 15.77 10.61 -5.25
C LEU A 237 16.40 11.96 -4.85
N ASP A 238 15.62 12.86 -4.23
CA ASP A 238 16.13 14.03 -3.49
C ASP A 238 15.68 13.91 -2.03
N PHE A 239 16.58 13.43 -1.17
CA PHE A 239 16.29 13.21 0.24
C PHE A 239 17.09 14.16 1.13
N GLY A 240 16.38 15.09 1.78
CA GLY A 240 16.95 15.98 2.80
C GLY A 240 16.89 15.39 4.21
N TYR A 241 17.97 15.54 4.98
CA TYR A 241 18.02 15.19 6.40
C TYR A 241 19.02 16.06 7.16
N TYR A 242 18.83 16.17 8.48
CA TYR A 242 19.82 16.77 9.36
C TYR A 242 20.68 15.66 9.94
N GLU A 243 22.00 15.72 9.74
CA GLU A 243 22.92 14.78 10.37
C GLU A 243 22.85 14.94 11.90
N THR A 244 23.06 13.84 12.63
CA THR A 244 23.05 13.87 14.10
C THR A 244 24.11 14.87 14.63
N GLY A 245 23.65 16.00 15.17
CA GLY A 245 24.52 17.05 15.70
C GLY A 245 24.97 18.11 14.68
N ALA A 246 24.44 18.11 13.46
CA ALA A 246 24.69 19.13 12.45
C ALA A 246 23.59 20.21 12.44
N GLU A 247 23.98 21.46 12.18
CA GLU A 247 23.06 22.59 11.99
C GLU A 247 22.61 22.73 10.52
N GLU A 248 23.39 22.20 9.58
CA GLU A 248 23.09 22.25 8.15
C GLU A 248 22.36 20.98 7.66
N MET A 249 21.44 21.17 6.72
CA MET A 249 20.71 20.08 6.09
C MET A 249 21.59 19.40 5.04
N SER A 250 21.83 18.11 5.22
CA SER A 250 22.45 17.23 4.22
C SER A 250 21.40 16.74 3.22
N ARG A 251 21.84 16.46 1.99
CA ARG A 251 20.98 15.94 0.92
C ARG A 251 21.62 14.75 0.23
N ILE A 252 20.79 13.74 -0.07
CA ILE A 252 21.15 12.60 -0.91
C ILE A 252 20.43 12.81 -2.24
N PHE A 253 21.20 12.91 -3.32
CA PHE A 253 20.68 12.97 -4.67
C PHE A 253 21.07 11.71 -5.45
N MET A 254 20.10 11.04 -6.06
CA MET A 254 20.35 9.96 -7.01
C MET A 254 19.61 10.20 -8.32
N GLU A 255 20.38 10.14 -9.42
CA GLU A 255 19.88 10.33 -10.77
C GLU A 255 19.33 9.03 -11.35
N HIS A 256 18.43 9.15 -12.34
CA HIS A 256 17.87 8.03 -13.09
C HIS A 256 18.97 7.02 -13.46
N MET A 257 20.07 7.41 -14.11
CA MET A 257 21.12 6.46 -14.53
C MET A 257 21.76 5.65 -13.39
N GLU A 258 21.81 6.17 -12.18
CA GLU A 258 22.36 5.45 -11.03
C GLU A 258 21.40 4.39 -10.49
N MET A 259 20.12 4.44 -10.86
CA MET A 259 19.07 3.53 -10.43
C MET A 259 18.98 2.26 -11.29
N PHE A 260 19.65 2.24 -12.45
CA PHE A 260 19.55 1.16 -13.44
C PHE A 260 20.87 0.43 -13.69
N ARG A 261 20.76 -0.80 -14.20
CA ARG A 261 21.85 -1.58 -14.78
C ARG A 261 21.64 -1.69 -16.29
N ASP A 262 22.73 -1.57 -17.04
CA ASP A 262 22.75 -1.91 -18.45
C ASP A 262 22.71 -3.43 -18.62
N LYS A 263 21.64 -3.95 -19.22
CA LYS A 263 21.61 -5.33 -19.70
C LYS A 263 22.07 -5.33 -21.15
N ASP A 264 23.30 -5.76 -21.40
CA ASP A 264 23.79 -6.02 -22.74
C ASP A 264 23.15 -7.33 -23.27
N GLU A 265 21.95 -7.24 -23.82
CA GLU A 265 21.41 -8.35 -24.61
C GLU A 265 22.11 -8.38 -25.98
N MET A 266 23.09 -9.29 -26.14
CA MET A 266 23.48 -9.78 -27.46
C MET A 266 22.37 -10.69 -27.99
N SER A 267 21.44 -10.12 -28.75
CA SER A 267 20.56 -10.91 -29.60
C SER A 267 21.40 -11.57 -30.70
N VAL A 268 21.71 -12.87 -30.55
CA VAL A 268 22.19 -13.70 -31.65
C VAL A 268 20.98 -13.98 -32.54
N GLU A 269 20.79 -13.20 -33.60
CA GLU A 269 19.89 -13.59 -34.69
C GLU A 269 20.61 -14.64 -35.53
N GLU A 270 20.15 -15.90 -35.47
CA GLU A 270 20.44 -16.88 -36.52
C GLU A 270 19.87 -16.35 -37.83
N GLY A 271 20.77 -16.14 -38.79
CA GLY A 271 20.47 -15.44 -40.02
C GLY A 271 19.61 -16.23 -40.99
N THR A 272 18.78 -15.50 -41.71
CA THR A 272 18.64 -15.69 -43.16
C THR A 272 18.63 -14.31 -43.82
N SER A 273 19.40 -14.22 -44.89
CA SER A 273 19.72 -13.05 -45.70
C SER A 273 18.50 -12.35 -46.27
N ASP A 274 18.47 -11.01 -46.19
CA ASP A 274 18.33 -10.16 -47.38
C ASP A 274 18.66 -8.69 -47.07
N GLU A 275 19.40 -8.08 -48.00
CA GLU A 275 19.87 -6.70 -47.96
C GLU A 275 18.70 -5.71 -48.03
N SER A 276 18.45 -4.97 -46.94
CA SER A 276 18.01 -3.57 -47.04
C SER A 276 18.31 -2.83 -45.74
N SER A 277 18.79 -1.60 -45.88
CA SER A 277 19.22 -0.70 -44.83
C SER A 277 18.06 -0.32 -43.89
N ALA A 278 17.87 -1.09 -42.82
CA ALA A 278 17.10 -0.70 -41.66
C ALA A 278 18.06 -0.65 -40.46
N SER A 279 18.32 0.55 -39.95
CA SER A 279 19.01 0.78 -38.69
C SER A 279 18.32 0.00 -37.56
N LYS A 280 18.86 -1.17 -37.23
CA LYS A 280 18.46 -2.03 -36.09
C LYS A 280 18.61 -1.23 -34.81
N LYS A 281 17.51 -0.62 -34.35
CA LYS A 281 17.43 0.12 -33.09
C LYS A 281 17.50 -0.91 -31.95
N ARG A 282 18.70 -1.17 -31.43
CA ARG A 282 18.91 -2.00 -30.23
C ARG A 282 18.02 -1.44 -29.13
N ARG A 283 16.97 -2.18 -28.72
CA ARG A 283 16.21 -1.84 -27.51
C ARG A 283 17.11 -2.15 -26.32
N ARG A 284 17.68 -1.11 -25.72
CA ARG A 284 18.44 -1.22 -24.48
C ARG A 284 17.45 -1.56 -23.37
N VAL A 285 17.45 -2.80 -22.90
CA VAL A 285 16.65 -3.21 -21.75
C VAL A 285 17.43 -2.78 -20.51
N MET A 286 16.98 -1.73 -19.83
CA MET A 286 17.54 -1.33 -18.54
C MET A 286 16.91 -2.17 -17.44
N GLU A 287 17.72 -2.86 -16.65
CA GLU A 287 17.26 -3.62 -15.49
C GLU A 287 17.27 -2.72 -14.25
N THR A 288 16.19 -2.72 -13.48
CA THR A 288 16.09 -1.94 -12.24
C THR A 288 16.88 -2.58 -11.12
N LYS A 289 17.66 -1.78 -10.39
CA LYS A 289 18.26 -2.24 -9.14
C LYS A 289 17.19 -2.56 -8.10
N SER A 290 17.49 -3.48 -7.19
CA SER A 290 16.56 -3.81 -6.10
C SER A 290 16.41 -2.66 -5.10
N THR A 291 15.33 -2.63 -4.31
CA THR A 291 15.11 -1.61 -3.27
C THR A 291 16.30 -1.58 -2.31
N ALA A 292 16.82 -2.75 -1.95
CA ALA A 292 17.98 -2.87 -1.07
C ALA A 292 19.24 -2.29 -1.69
N GLU A 293 19.57 -2.64 -2.94
CA GLU A 293 20.73 -2.09 -3.66
C GLU A 293 20.71 -0.56 -3.67
N LEU A 294 19.54 0.02 -3.96
CA LEU A 294 19.34 1.47 -4.00
C LEU A 294 19.41 2.10 -2.61
N PHE A 295 18.84 1.44 -1.61
CA PHE A 295 18.90 1.89 -0.23
C PHE A 295 20.34 1.93 0.29
N PHE A 296 21.13 0.88 0.06
CA PHE A 296 22.55 0.88 0.45
C PHE A 296 23.39 1.88 -0.35
N THR A 297 23.08 2.09 -1.63
CA THR A 297 23.70 3.15 -2.44
C THR A 297 23.43 4.54 -1.83
N ALA A 298 22.19 4.81 -1.42
CA ALA A 298 21.84 6.06 -0.74
C ALA A 298 22.56 6.20 0.62
N LEU A 299 22.66 5.13 1.41
CA LEU A 299 23.40 5.14 2.66
C LEU A 299 24.90 5.40 2.45
N GLN A 300 25.49 4.85 1.39
CA GLN A 300 26.89 5.10 1.04
C GLN A 300 27.11 6.57 0.69
N LYS A 301 26.20 7.17 -0.11
CA LYS A 301 26.24 8.61 -0.45
C LYS A 301 26.09 9.51 0.78
N ALA A 302 25.34 9.07 1.79
CA ALA A 302 25.21 9.78 3.06
C ALA A 302 26.47 9.68 3.96
N GLY A 303 27.49 8.92 3.58
CA GLY A 303 28.66 8.66 4.42
C GLY A 303 28.42 7.58 5.49
N GLY A 304 27.39 6.75 5.30
CA GLY A 304 27.06 5.60 6.14
C GLY A 304 25.75 5.74 6.92
N ARG A 305 25.20 4.61 7.36
CA ARG A 305 23.91 4.53 8.08
C ARG A 305 23.83 5.40 9.34
N SER A 306 24.93 5.53 10.07
CA SER A 306 24.99 6.28 11.34
C SER A 306 24.83 7.79 11.17
N LYS A 307 24.98 8.31 9.96
CA LYS A 307 24.83 9.73 9.64
C LYS A 307 23.36 10.16 9.57
N ILE A 308 22.49 9.25 9.16
CA ILE A 308 21.06 9.50 9.02
C ILE A 308 20.36 9.20 10.35
N PRO A 309 19.53 10.12 10.88
CA PRO A 309 18.72 9.86 12.07
C PRO A 309 17.82 8.62 11.92
N GLN A 310 17.65 7.84 12.99
CA GLN A 310 16.90 6.56 12.93
C GLN A 310 15.44 6.74 12.51
N ASP A 311 14.81 7.84 12.89
CA ASP A 311 13.45 8.24 12.52
C ASP A 311 13.32 8.61 11.03
N ARG A 312 14.42 8.98 10.37
CA ARG A 312 14.47 9.34 8.96
C ARG A 312 14.81 8.18 8.02
N LEU A 313 15.37 7.08 8.54
CA LEU A 313 15.74 5.91 7.73
C LEU A 313 14.54 5.27 7.01
N PHE A 314 13.38 5.22 7.65
CA PHE A 314 12.17 4.70 7.00
C PHE A 314 11.67 5.64 5.90
N SER A 315 11.72 6.96 6.11
CA SER A 315 11.38 7.93 5.08
C SER A 315 12.30 7.80 3.86
N LEU A 316 13.61 7.63 4.07
CA LEU A 316 14.54 7.34 2.98
C LEU A 316 14.15 6.06 2.23
N LEU A 317 13.80 4.99 2.94
CA LEU A 317 13.36 3.74 2.31
C LEU A 317 12.09 3.94 1.47
N ALA A 318 11.11 4.69 1.99
CA ALA A 318 9.89 5.02 1.26
C ALA A 318 10.21 5.81 -0.03
N ASP A 319 11.09 6.81 0.05
CA ASP A 319 11.49 7.64 -1.09
C ASP A 319 12.31 6.84 -2.11
N VAL A 320 13.16 5.91 -1.67
CA VAL A 320 13.88 4.97 -2.56
C VAL A 320 12.90 4.10 -3.35
N ARG A 321 11.90 3.51 -2.67
CA ARG A 321 10.87 2.71 -3.35
C ARG A 321 10.06 3.54 -4.33
N LEU A 322 9.77 4.78 -3.96
CA LEU A 322 9.02 5.71 -4.79
C LEU A 322 9.82 6.11 -6.04
N ALA A 323 11.07 6.54 -5.88
CA ALA A 323 11.95 6.87 -7.00
C ALA A 323 12.10 5.68 -7.96
N ARG A 324 12.31 4.47 -7.42
CA ARG A 324 12.38 3.23 -8.22
C ARG A 324 11.11 2.95 -9.02
N SER A 325 9.95 3.33 -8.49
CA SER A 325 8.66 3.00 -9.12
C SER A 325 8.44 3.64 -10.48
N PHE A 326 9.12 4.73 -10.79
CA PHE A 326 9.01 5.44 -12.07
C PHE A 326 9.68 4.75 -13.25
N HIS A 327 10.30 3.58 -13.05
CA HIS A 327 10.90 2.83 -14.14
C HIS A 327 9.91 2.24 -15.13
N SER A 328 8.75 1.77 -14.63
CA SER A 328 7.77 1.10 -15.46
C SER A 328 6.36 1.39 -14.96
N ARG A 329 5.40 1.36 -15.87
CA ARG A 329 3.99 1.62 -15.56
C ARG A 329 3.48 0.68 -14.50
N ALA A 330 3.88 -0.59 -14.54
CA ALA A 330 3.50 -1.56 -13.53
C ALA A 330 3.97 -1.13 -12.12
N LEU A 331 5.20 -0.64 -11.99
CA LEU A 331 5.71 -0.16 -10.71
C LEU A 331 5.08 1.17 -10.29
N ARG A 332 4.83 2.09 -11.24
CA ARG A 332 4.09 3.36 -10.99
C ARG A 332 2.69 3.09 -10.44
N VAL A 333 1.97 2.14 -11.06
CA VAL A 333 0.66 1.68 -10.56
C VAL A 333 0.77 1.16 -9.13
N ARG A 334 1.77 0.33 -8.82
CA ARG A 334 1.99 -0.19 -7.47
C ARG A 334 2.36 0.91 -6.46
N ALA A 335 3.10 1.95 -6.86
CA ALA A 335 3.37 3.10 -6.01
C ALA A 335 2.09 3.90 -5.70
N VAL A 336 1.21 4.08 -6.69
CA VAL A 336 -0.10 4.71 -6.49
C VAL A 336 -0.97 3.86 -5.56
N GLU A 337 -1.00 2.55 -5.78
CA GLU A 337 -1.70 1.60 -4.91
C GLU A 337 -1.22 1.72 -3.46
N ARG A 338 0.11 1.68 -3.25
CA ARG A 338 0.73 1.81 -1.92
C ARG A 338 0.38 3.14 -1.26
N ARG A 339 0.43 4.25 -2.01
CA ARG A 339 0.06 5.58 -1.49
C ARG A 339 -1.41 5.62 -1.07
N LEU A 340 -2.32 5.10 -1.89
CA LEU A 340 -3.74 5.05 -1.58
C LEU A 340 -4.03 4.17 -0.36
N LYS A 341 -3.46 2.96 -0.30
CA LYS A 341 -3.59 2.06 0.87
C LYS A 341 -3.09 2.72 2.15
N ALA A 342 -1.95 3.40 2.10
CA ALA A 342 -1.41 4.15 3.23
C ALA A 342 -2.34 5.28 3.67
N LEU A 343 -2.85 6.09 2.71
CA LEU A 343 -3.80 7.18 2.96
C LEU A 343 -5.11 6.68 3.57
N ILE A 344 -5.68 5.58 3.06
CA ILE A 344 -6.89 4.95 3.62
C ILE A 344 -6.63 4.53 5.07
N THR A 345 -5.50 3.86 5.30
CA THR A 345 -5.11 3.36 6.62
C THR A 345 -5.00 4.49 7.64
N ILE A 346 -4.26 5.57 7.34
CA ILE A 346 -4.12 6.70 8.27
C ILE A 346 -5.42 7.50 8.42
N THR A 347 -6.22 7.63 7.36
CA THR A 347 -7.50 8.34 7.42
C THR A 347 -8.50 7.61 8.31
N HIS A 348 -8.48 6.28 8.36
CA HIS A 348 -9.34 5.56 9.31
C HIS A 348 -8.73 5.46 10.72
N SER A 349 -7.40 5.34 10.83
CA SER A 349 -6.77 4.99 12.11
C SER A 349 -6.21 6.15 12.91
N HIS A 350 -5.85 7.27 12.29
CA HIS A 350 -5.14 8.32 13.00
C HIS A 350 -6.04 8.95 14.10
N PRO A 351 -5.59 9.05 15.36
CA PRO A 351 -6.45 9.52 16.45
C PRO A 351 -6.72 11.03 16.43
N SER A 352 -5.80 11.84 15.88
CA SER A 352 -5.98 13.29 15.78
C SER A 352 -6.62 13.67 14.46
N GLN A 353 -7.79 14.33 14.55
CA GLN A 353 -8.48 14.93 13.41
C GLN A 353 -7.70 16.11 12.84
N GLU A 354 -7.19 17.00 13.71
CA GLU A 354 -6.43 18.18 13.31
C GLU A 354 -5.19 17.85 12.47
N VAL A 355 -4.46 16.81 12.84
CA VAL A 355 -3.28 16.35 12.07
C VAL A 355 -3.68 15.88 10.68
N MET A 356 -4.78 15.14 10.55
CA MET A 356 -5.26 14.69 9.24
C MET A 356 -5.80 15.84 8.40
N THR A 357 -6.57 16.75 8.98
CA THR A 357 -7.02 17.97 8.30
C THR A 357 -5.83 18.80 7.82
N GLY A 358 -4.81 18.98 8.67
CA GLY A 358 -3.57 19.68 8.30
C GLY A 358 -2.81 19.00 7.16
N TYR A 359 -2.76 17.66 7.15
CA TYR A 359 -2.15 16.88 6.07
C TYR A 359 -2.81 17.17 4.71
N PHE A 360 -4.14 17.07 4.62
CA PHE A 360 -4.87 17.33 3.37
C PHE A 360 -4.85 18.81 2.97
N GLN A 361 -4.86 19.74 3.94
CA GLN A 361 -4.70 21.18 3.66
C GLN A 361 -3.33 21.51 3.08
N ALA A 362 -2.28 20.79 3.49
CA ALA A 362 -0.93 20.95 2.93
C ALA A 362 -0.82 20.41 1.49
N GLN A 363 -1.77 19.59 1.03
CA GLN A 363 -1.79 18.99 -0.31
C GLN A 363 -3.15 19.27 -0.99
N PRO A 364 -3.44 20.53 -1.36
CA PRO A 364 -4.76 20.92 -1.87
C PRO A 364 -5.14 20.24 -3.20
N GLU A 365 -4.15 19.78 -3.98
CA GLU A 365 -4.38 19.07 -5.25
C GLU A 365 -4.75 17.59 -5.05
N LEU A 366 -4.40 16.98 -3.90
CA LEU A 366 -4.54 15.54 -3.67
C LEU A 366 -5.98 15.06 -3.82
N CYS A 367 -6.95 15.79 -3.26
CA CYS A 367 -8.37 15.43 -3.37
C CYS A 367 -8.85 15.44 -4.82
N VAL A 368 -8.41 16.42 -5.61
CA VAL A 368 -8.75 16.51 -7.03
C VAL A 368 -8.10 15.36 -7.80
N GLU A 369 -6.85 15.03 -7.50
CA GLU A 369 -6.16 13.90 -8.12
C GLU A 369 -6.83 12.56 -7.81
N ILE A 370 -7.36 12.37 -6.59
CA ILE A 370 -8.11 11.16 -6.23
C ILE A 370 -9.42 11.07 -7.05
N VAL A 371 -10.12 12.19 -7.23
CA VAL A 371 -11.33 12.24 -8.06
C VAL A 371 -11.01 11.98 -9.54
N ASP A 372 -9.86 12.45 -10.02
CA ASP A 372 -9.42 12.22 -11.40
C ASP A 372 -9.19 10.74 -11.70
N LEU A 373 -8.81 9.94 -10.70
CA LEU A 373 -8.72 8.49 -10.85
C LEU A 373 -10.07 7.81 -11.15
N LEU A 374 -11.19 8.44 -10.77
CA LEU A 374 -12.54 7.91 -10.95
C LEU A 374 -13.23 8.41 -12.21
N ARG A 375 -12.71 9.49 -12.82
CA ARG A 375 -13.34 10.03 -14.03
C ARG A 375 -13.16 9.02 -15.16
N PRO A 376 -14.24 8.65 -15.89
CA PRO A 376 -14.07 8.04 -17.19
C PRO A 376 -13.34 9.06 -18.05
N THR A 377 -12.07 8.82 -18.34
CA THR A 377 -11.31 9.64 -19.28
C THR A 377 -11.96 9.49 -20.64
N ILE A 378 -12.89 10.38 -20.98
CA ILE A 378 -13.22 10.65 -22.38
C ILE A 378 -11.97 11.34 -22.91
N SER A 379 -11.00 10.57 -23.39
CA SER A 379 -9.79 11.10 -23.98
C SER A 379 -10.18 11.91 -25.21
N SER A 380 -10.31 13.23 -25.04
CA SER A 380 -10.61 14.20 -26.10
C SER A 380 -9.54 14.19 -27.21
N ALA A 381 -8.39 13.56 -26.95
CA ALA A 381 -7.34 13.30 -27.93
C ALA A 381 -7.79 12.31 -29.03
N HIS A 382 -8.60 11.30 -28.72
CA HIS A 382 -9.10 10.35 -29.73
C HIS A 382 -10.24 10.91 -30.59
N VAL A 383 -11.00 11.88 -30.07
CA VAL A 383 -12.05 12.57 -30.83
C VAL A 383 -11.44 13.49 -31.90
N SER A 384 -10.27 14.09 -31.63
CA SER A 384 -9.64 15.04 -32.56
C SER A 384 -8.92 14.35 -33.74
N ALA A 385 -8.41 13.14 -33.56
CA ALA A 385 -7.78 12.38 -34.66
C ALA A 385 -8.79 11.82 -35.67
N ASN A 386 -10.02 11.51 -35.24
CA ASN A 386 -11.07 10.94 -36.09
C ASN A 386 -12.04 11.98 -36.68
N ALA A 387 -11.97 13.25 -36.27
CA ALA A 387 -12.75 14.33 -36.86
C ALA A 387 -12.34 14.71 -38.29
N ALA A 388 -11.27 14.12 -38.82
CA ALA A 388 -10.80 14.35 -40.19
C ALA A 388 -11.59 13.61 -41.28
N ASN A 389 -12.54 12.73 -40.93
CA ASN A 389 -13.40 12.05 -41.91
C ASN A 389 -14.88 12.02 -41.45
N PRO A 390 -15.75 12.92 -41.94
CA PRO A 390 -17.14 13.05 -41.48
C PRO A 390 -18.10 12.00 -42.07
N GLY A 391 -17.58 10.90 -42.61
CA GLY A 391 -18.38 9.85 -43.26
C GLY A 391 -18.40 8.59 -42.42
N ILE A 392 -19.54 8.30 -41.79
CA ILE A 392 -19.90 7.04 -41.11
C ILE A 392 -19.41 6.96 -39.66
N MET A 393 -20.20 7.52 -38.73
CA MET A 393 -20.10 7.18 -37.31
C MET A 393 -21.43 6.53 -36.90
N ARG A 394 -21.42 5.21 -36.64
CA ARG A 394 -22.56 4.51 -36.04
C ARG A 394 -22.51 4.74 -34.53
N GLN A 395 -23.63 5.04 -33.88
CA GLN A 395 -23.73 5.21 -32.42
C GLN A 395 -23.11 4.06 -31.60
N HIS A 396 -22.95 2.88 -32.20
CA HIS A 396 -22.29 1.71 -31.61
C HIS A 396 -20.79 1.93 -31.32
N ASP A 397 -20.10 2.81 -32.06
CA ASP A 397 -18.66 3.07 -31.89
C ASP A 397 -18.38 4.04 -30.74
N ALA A 398 -19.33 4.91 -30.38
CA ALA A 398 -19.21 5.79 -29.21
C ALA A 398 -19.29 5.00 -27.89
N ILE A 399 -20.12 3.95 -27.85
CA ILE A 399 -20.21 3.02 -26.70
C ILE A 399 -18.98 2.10 -26.67
N ALA A 400 -18.47 1.67 -27.83
CA ALA A 400 -17.22 0.92 -27.90
C ALA A 400 -16.01 1.76 -27.46
N GLY A 401 -15.98 3.06 -27.75
CA GLY A 401 -14.97 4.01 -27.26
C GLY A 401 -15.08 4.32 -25.75
N LEU A 402 -16.27 4.19 -25.16
CA LEU A 402 -16.46 4.21 -23.70
C LEU A 402 -16.03 2.89 -23.04
N ALA A 403 -16.16 1.77 -23.74
CA ALA A 403 -15.74 0.44 -23.28
C ALA A 403 -14.24 0.18 -23.49
N GLN A 404 -13.59 0.91 -24.40
CA GLN A 404 -12.15 0.87 -24.65
C GLN A 404 -11.42 1.97 -23.89
N GLY A 405 -11.20 1.73 -22.59
CA GLY A 405 -9.97 2.17 -21.93
C GLY A 405 -10.10 3.34 -20.97
N THR A 406 -10.62 3.09 -19.76
CA THR A 406 -9.97 3.73 -18.61
C THR A 406 -8.55 3.14 -18.55
N SER A 407 -7.53 3.95 -18.80
CA SER A 407 -6.11 3.57 -18.61
C SER A 407 -5.80 3.22 -17.15
N ILE A 408 -6.73 3.51 -16.24
CA ILE A 408 -6.62 3.32 -14.80
C ILE A 408 -7.13 1.92 -14.43
N PRO A 409 -6.31 1.08 -13.76
CA PRO A 409 -6.74 -0.22 -13.27
C PRO A 409 -7.89 -0.12 -12.27
N LEU A 410 -8.84 -1.07 -12.32
CA LEU A 410 -10.01 -1.10 -11.42
C LEU A 410 -9.60 -1.07 -9.94
N GLN A 411 -8.52 -1.77 -9.57
CA GLN A 411 -8.03 -1.78 -8.19
C GLN A 411 -7.66 -0.38 -7.69
N ILE A 412 -7.14 0.49 -8.56
CA ILE A 412 -6.83 1.88 -8.21
C ILE A 412 -8.11 2.69 -8.02
N GLN A 413 -9.12 2.44 -8.87
CA GLN A 413 -10.43 3.08 -8.74
C GLN A 413 -11.12 2.68 -7.44
N ASP A 414 -11.11 1.39 -7.09
CA ASP A 414 -11.68 0.89 -5.84
C ASP A 414 -11.03 1.55 -4.62
N LEU A 415 -9.70 1.63 -4.61
CA LEU A 415 -8.95 2.32 -3.55
C LEU A 415 -9.26 3.83 -3.50
N ALA A 416 -9.44 4.49 -4.65
CA ALA A 416 -9.81 5.90 -4.69
C ALA A 416 -11.22 6.13 -4.12
N VAL A 417 -12.19 5.29 -4.46
CA VAL A 417 -13.54 5.33 -3.86
C VAL A 417 -13.48 5.10 -2.36
N GLU A 418 -12.68 4.13 -1.92
CA GLU A 418 -12.52 3.80 -0.51
C GLU A 418 -11.88 4.94 0.27
N LEU A 419 -10.87 5.61 -0.29
CA LEU A 419 -10.26 6.80 0.32
C LEU A 419 -11.24 7.97 0.43
N LEU A 420 -12.03 8.24 -0.62
CA LEU A 420 -13.07 9.27 -0.56
C LEU A 420 -14.13 8.95 0.49
N THR A 421 -14.52 7.68 0.61
CA THR A 421 -15.44 7.21 1.64
C THR A 421 -14.84 7.40 3.03
N ALA A 422 -13.56 7.07 3.22
CA ALA A 422 -12.84 7.28 4.47
C ALA A 422 -12.86 8.76 4.89
N LEU A 423 -12.62 9.68 3.94
CA LEU A 423 -12.65 11.12 4.19
C LEU A 423 -14.04 11.61 4.61
N VAL A 424 -15.09 11.14 3.94
CA VAL A 424 -16.48 11.48 4.30
C VAL A 424 -16.83 10.95 5.68
N CYS A 425 -16.57 9.65 5.95
CA CYS A 425 -16.88 9.03 7.25
C CYS A 425 -16.14 9.68 8.41
N ARG A 426 -14.86 10.03 8.23
CA ARG A 426 -14.03 10.63 9.28
C ARG A 426 -14.59 11.97 9.76
N ARG A 427 -15.26 12.72 8.88
CA ARG A 427 -15.90 14.00 9.19
C ARG A 427 -17.21 13.82 9.98
N ASP A 428 -18.03 12.85 9.60
CA ASP A 428 -19.34 12.59 10.23
C ASP A 428 -19.23 12.13 11.70
N GLY A 429 -18.10 11.54 12.09
CA GLY A 429 -17.85 11.11 13.48
C GLY A 429 -17.59 12.24 14.49
N SER A 430 -17.44 13.51 14.07
CA SER A 430 -16.94 14.58 14.95
C SER A 430 -17.98 15.48 15.62
N THR A 431 -19.26 15.53 15.18
CA THR A 431 -20.25 16.44 15.80
C THR A 431 -21.70 15.97 15.67
N THR A 432 -22.38 15.82 16.81
CA THR A 432 -23.79 15.38 16.97
C THR A 432 -24.88 16.44 16.67
N ALA A 433 -24.68 17.47 15.83
CA ALA A 433 -25.64 18.60 15.84
C ALA A 433 -25.91 19.47 14.59
N LEU A 434 -25.47 19.18 13.36
CA LEU A 434 -25.77 20.09 12.21
C LEU A 434 -26.38 19.38 11.02
N SER A 435 -27.38 19.96 10.35
CA SER A 435 -28.16 19.33 9.25
C SER A 435 -27.34 19.12 7.97
N GLY A 436 -27.66 18.07 7.20
CA GLY A 436 -26.88 17.55 6.06
C GLY A 436 -26.55 18.53 4.92
N THR A 437 -27.30 19.61 4.76
CA THR A 437 -27.09 20.59 3.67
C THR A 437 -25.98 21.60 3.93
N ALA A 438 -25.70 21.96 5.19
CA ALA A 438 -24.51 22.76 5.53
C ALA A 438 -23.21 21.92 5.49
N ARG A 439 -23.33 20.59 5.50
CA ARG A 439 -22.20 19.65 5.52
C ARG A 439 -21.51 19.50 4.16
N LEU A 440 -22.27 19.60 3.07
CA LEU A 440 -21.73 19.45 1.71
C LEU A 440 -20.84 20.63 1.28
N SER A 441 -21.11 21.85 1.76
CA SER A 441 -20.34 23.06 1.41
C SER A 441 -18.83 22.95 1.75
N GLY A 442 -18.49 22.29 2.86
CA GLY A 442 -17.10 22.08 3.27
C GLY A 442 -16.39 20.93 2.55
N VAL A 443 -17.14 19.89 2.13
CA VAL A 443 -16.61 18.83 1.26
C VAL A 443 -16.18 19.43 -0.07
N PHE A 444 -16.95 20.39 -0.61
CA PHE A 444 -16.51 21.15 -1.77
C PHE A 444 -15.23 21.95 -1.49
N VAL A 445 -15.04 22.55 -0.31
CA VAL A 445 -13.80 23.28 0.01
C VAL A 445 -12.58 22.35 0.13
N GLU A 446 -12.71 21.19 0.79
CA GLU A 446 -11.63 20.19 0.96
C GLU A 446 -11.34 19.41 -0.33
N LEU A 447 -12.33 19.23 -1.21
CA LEU A 447 -12.16 18.74 -2.57
C LEU A 447 -11.68 19.83 -3.55
N GLY A 448 -11.39 21.07 -3.08
CA GLY A 448 -10.96 22.19 -3.91
C GLY A 448 -12.06 22.84 -4.78
N LEU A 449 -13.28 22.32 -4.72
CA LEU A 449 -14.47 22.78 -5.44
C LEU A 449 -15.11 24.07 -4.86
N GLY A 450 -14.73 24.51 -3.65
CA GLY A 450 -15.33 25.64 -2.94
C GLY A 450 -15.03 27.05 -3.48
N LYS A 451 -14.16 27.17 -4.51
CA LYS A 451 -13.76 28.47 -5.10
C LYS A 451 -14.28 28.71 -6.52
N GLY A 452 -15.28 27.96 -6.99
CA GLY A 452 -15.84 28.16 -8.33
C GLY A 452 -14.88 27.80 -9.48
N GLN A 453 -13.85 26.99 -9.22
CA GLN A 453 -12.90 26.50 -10.24
C GLN A 453 -13.50 25.45 -11.21
N TYR A 454 -14.79 25.13 -11.07
CA TYR A 454 -15.47 24.09 -11.84
C TYR A 454 -16.85 24.53 -12.35
N MET A 455 -17.02 25.84 -12.61
CA MET A 455 -18.06 26.32 -13.53
C MET A 455 -17.43 26.71 -14.86
#